data_AF-Q0SQ09-F1
#
_entry.id   AF-Q0SQ09-F1
#
_cell.length_a   1.000
_cell.length_b   1.000
_cell.length_c   1.000
_cell.angle_alpha   90.00
_cell.angle_beta   90.00
_cell.angle_gamma   90.00
#
_symmetry.space_group_name_H-M   'P 1'
#
loop_
_entity.id
_entity.type
_entity.pdbx_description
1 polymer ?
#
loop_
_entity_poly.entity_id
_entity_poly.type
_entity_poly.pdbx_seq_one_letter_code
_entity_poly.pdbx_strand_id
1 'polypeptide(L)' 'MNDNNNLNQQVIDKMTKVCICRAISRAKIKEAIKNGAHTVEAVAEKTGATKGSCKGCRCRDKIEELIEDNQ' A
#
# COMPACT_ATOMS: atom_id res chain seq x y z
N MET A 1 17.63 5.85 -21.44
CA MET A 1 16.85 4.64 -21.12
C MET A 1 15.73 5.03 -20.17
N ASN A 2 14.52 5.15 -20.73
CA ASN A 2 13.18 5.24 -20.15
C ASN A 2 12.90 5.88 -18.76
N ASP A 3 13.17 7.17 -18.61
CA ASP A 3 12.72 8.00 -17.47
C ASP A 3 11.19 8.22 -17.41
N ASN A 4 10.46 7.96 -18.51
CA ASN A 4 9.00 8.15 -18.59
C ASN A 4 8.18 7.07 -17.85
N ASN A 5 8.74 5.91 -17.50
CA ASN A 5 7.97 4.83 -16.86
C ASN A 5 7.75 5.05 -15.36
N ASN A 6 8.65 5.76 -14.68
CA ASN A 6 8.58 5.94 -13.24
C ASN A 6 7.51 6.96 -12.81
N LEU A 7 7.37 8.07 -13.54
CA LEU A 7 6.31 9.06 -13.28
C LEU A 7 4.92 8.46 -13.46
N ASN A 8 4.71 7.67 -14.51
CA ASN A 8 3.45 6.99 -14.76
C ASN A 8 3.07 6.05 -13.62
N GLN A 9 4.03 5.28 -13.08
CA GLN A 9 3.76 4.40 -11.94
C GLN A 9 3.45 5.14 -10.65
N GLN A 10 4.14 6.24 -10.35
CA GLN A 10 3.81 7.06 -9.17
C GLN A 10 2.41 7.67 -9.25
N VAL A 11 1.98 8.06 -10.45
CA VAL A 11 0.61 8.55 -10.68
C VAL A 11 -0.41 7.42 -10.49
N ILE A 12 -0.16 6.23 -11.05
CA ILE A 12 -1.00 5.04 -10.85
C ILE A 12 -1.10 4.69 -9.37
N ASP A 13 0.01 4.62 -8.64
CA ASP A 13 0.05 4.26 -7.23
C ASP A 13 -0.77 5.21 -6.34
N LYS A 14 -0.84 6.50 -6.69
CA LYS A 14 -1.66 7.49 -5.97
C LYS A 14 -3.16 7.28 -6.23
N MET A 15 -3.53 6.87 -7.45
CA MET A 15 -4.92 6.63 -7.84
C MET A 15 -5.44 5.27 -7.37
N THR A 16 -4.61 4.22 -7.45
CA THR A 16 -4.98 2.85 -7.05
C THR A 16 -5.23 2.77 -5.55
N LYS A 17 -6.44 2.34 -5.17
CA LYS A 17 -6.79 2.08 -3.76
C LYS A 17 -6.55 0.61 -3.41
N VAL A 18 -5.71 0.38 -2.41
CA VAL A 18 -5.45 -0.95 -1.86
C VAL A 18 -6.49 -1.28 -0.79
N CYS A 19 -6.70 -0.37 0.17
CA CYS A 19 -7.79 -0.51 1.14
C CYS A 19 -9.02 0.25 0.67
N ILE A 20 -9.99 -0.46 0.09
CA ILE A 20 -11.19 0.13 -0.51
C ILE A 20 -12.07 0.79 0.55
N CYS A 21 -12.30 0.13 1.69
CA CYS A 21 -13.20 0.64 2.75
C CYS A 21 -12.66 1.88 3.48
N ARG A 22 -11.35 2.14 3.41
CA ARG A 22 -10.70 3.31 4.01
C ARG A 22 -10.03 4.23 2.99
N ALA A 23 -10.26 3.99 1.71
CA ALA A 23 -9.68 4.73 0.59
C ALA A 23 -8.14 4.91 0.66
N ILE A 24 -7.40 3.93 1.19
CA ILE A 24 -5.93 4.00 1.30
C ILE A 24 -5.30 3.64 -0.05
N SER A 25 -4.47 4.53 -0.58
CA SER A 25 -3.79 4.34 -1.86
C SER A 25 -2.59 3.40 -1.76
N ARG A 26 -2.21 2.79 -2.90
CA ARG A 26 -1.00 1.99 -3.03
C ARG A 26 0.25 2.81 -2.70
N ALA A 27 0.30 4.07 -3.12
CA ALA A 27 1.39 4.99 -2.79
C ALA A 27 1.60 5.12 -1.26
N LYS A 28 0.53 5.24 -0.48
CA LYS A 28 0.62 5.36 0.98
C LYS A 28 1.12 4.07 1.65
N ILE A 29 0.75 2.91 1.11
CA ILE A 29 1.27 1.61 1.58
C ILE A 29 2.77 1.51 1.28
N LYS A 30 3.20 1.80 0.04
CA LYS A 30 4.61 1.80 -0.34
C LYS A 30 5.45 2.78 0.47
N GLU A 31 4.92 3.97 0.76
CA GLU A 31 5.59 4.94 1.63
C GLU A 31 5.79 4.40 3.05
N ALA A 32 4.79 3.72 3.61
CA ALA A 32 4.92 3.08 4.93
C ALA A 32 5.98 1.98 4.93
N ILE A 33 6.03 1.15 3.88
CA ILE A 33 7.03 0.09 3.73
C ILE A 33 8.45 0.70 3.64
N LYS A 34 8.63 1.73 2.81
CA LYS A 34 9.89 2.48 2.70
C LYS A 34 10.35 3.09 4.04
N ASN A 35 9.39 3.46 4.89
CA ASN A 35 9.64 3.97 6.25
C ASN A 35 9.84 2.85 7.30
N GLY A 36 10.03 1.60 6.90
CA GLY A 36 10.37 0.48 7.78
C GLY A 36 9.19 -0.39 8.24
N ALA A 37 8.00 -0.23 7.66
CA ALA A 37 6.85 -1.09 7.98
C ALA A 37 6.87 -2.38 7.15
N HIS A 38 7.51 -3.44 7.66
CA HIS A 38 7.72 -4.71 6.93
C HIS A 38 6.79 -5.85 7.39
N THR A 39 5.70 -5.51 8.08
CA THR A 39 4.64 -6.45 8.45
C THR A 39 3.27 -5.81 8.19
N VAL A 40 2.23 -6.63 7.99
CA VAL A 40 0.86 -6.13 7.80
C VAL A 40 0.43 -5.27 8.97
N GLU A 41 0.79 -5.68 10.18
CA GLU A 41 0.49 -4.98 11.43
C GLU A 41 1.21 -3.62 11.46
N ALA A 42 2.50 -3.57 11.11
CA ALA A 42 3.23 -2.30 11.04
C ALA A 42 2.64 -1.36 9.97
N VAL A 43 2.27 -1.88 8.79
CA VAL A 43 1.62 -1.10 7.75
C VAL A 43 0.24 -0.62 8.20
N ALA A 44 -0.51 -1.44 8.93
CA ALA A 44 -1.81 -1.08 9.51
C ALA A 44 -1.68 0.04 10.55
N GLU A 45 -0.65 0.01 11.41
CA GLU A 45 -0.35 1.09 12.35
C GLU A 45 -0.03 2.41 11.63
N LYS A 46 0.80 2.37 10.59
CA LYS A 46 1.22 3.58 9.86
C LYS A 46 0.16 4.15 8.94
N THR A 47 -0.66 3.31 8.31
CA THR A 47 -1.57 3.75 7.23
C THR A 47 -3.04 3.74 7.63
N GLY A 48 -3.39 2.99 8.67
CA GLY A 48 -4.76 2.70 9.07
C GLY A 48 -5.45 1.67 8.17
N ALA A 49 -4.77 1.09 7.17
CA ALA A 49 -5.28 -0.06 6.43
C ALA A 49 -5.55 -1.23 7.39
N THR A 50 -6.37 -2.19 6.95
CA THR A 50 -6.89 -3.34 7.74
C THR A 50 -7.76 -3.01 8.96
N LYS A 51 -7.65 -1.81 9.55
CA LYS A 51 -8.46 -1.33 10.68
C LYS A 51 -9.83 -0.73 10.28
N GLY A 52 -10.39 -1.19 9.16
CA GLY A 52 -11.69 -0.72 8.66
C GLY A 52 -12.85 -1.63 9.06
N SER A 53 -14.06 -1.32 8.61
CA SER A 53 -15.26 -2.16 8.83
C SER A 53 -15.10 -3.59 8.29
N CYS A 54 -14.30 -3.76 7.22
CA CYS A 54 -14.00 -5.07 6.66
C CYS A 54 -12.86 -5.83 7.38
N LYS A 55 -12.24 -5.22 8.40
CA LYS A 55 -11.17 -5.83 9.22
C LYS A 55 -10.01 -6.45 8.41
N GLY A 56 -9.69 -5.87 7.26
CA GLY A 56 -8.59 -6.33 6.40
C GLY A 56 -8.95 -7.39 5.36
N CYS A 57 -10.17 -7.94 5.35
CA CYS A 57 -10.54 -9.06 4.48
C CYS A 57 -10.45 -8.77 2.97
N ARG A 58 -10.35 -7.49 2.56
CA ARG A 58 -10.28 -7.08 1.14
C ARG A 58 -8.90 -6.60 0.69
N CYS A 59 -8.00 -6.32 1.65
CA CYS A 59 -6.75 -5.64 1.36
C CYS A 59 -5.53 -6.31 1.98
N ARG A 60 -5.70 -7.30 2.87
CA ARG A 60 -4.59 -7.95 3.56
C ARG A 60 -3.60 -8.59 2.57
N ASP A 61 -4.09 -9.47 1.71
CA ASP A 61 -3.26 -10.20 0.75
C ASP A 61 -2.47 -9.24 -0.15
N LYS A 62 -3.13 -8.18 -0.66
CA LYS A 62 -2.47 -7.12 -1.45
C LYS A 62 -1.42 -6.33 -0.68
N ILE A 63 -1.56 -6.20 0.64
CA ILE A 63 -0.57 -5.53 1.47
C ILE A 63 0.63 -6.47 1.70
N GLU A 64 0.38 -7.77 1.90
CA GLU A 64 1.42 -8.80 2.00
C GLU A 64 2.26 -8.85 0.72
N GLU A 65 1.61 -8.94 -0.45
CA GLU A 65 2.28 -8.86 -1.77
C GLU A 65 3.12 -7.58 -1.91
N LEU A 66 2.58 -6.42 -1.54
CA LEU A 66 3.31 -5.16 -1.62
C LEU A 66 4.52 -5.10 -0.68
N ILE A 67 4.43 -5.74 0.49
CA ILE A 67 5.55 -5.85 1.42
C ILE A 67 6.62 -6.72 0.77
N GLU A 68 6.28 -7.93 0.31
CA GLU A 68 7.23 -8.85 -0.33
C GLU A 68 7.92 -8.23 -1.56
N ASP A 69 7.19 -7.50 -2.38
CA ASP A 69 7.73 -6.82 -3.58
C ASP A 69 8.64 -5.60 -3.26
N ASN A 70 8.60 -5.07 -2.04
CA ASN A 70 9.26 -3.79 -1.67
C ASN A 70 10.10 -3.89 -0.37
N GLN A 71 10.39 -5.11 0.11
CA GLN A 71 11.31 -5.39 1.22
C GLN A 71 12.79 -5.29 0.81
#